data_AF-A0A2E0L2L4-F1
#
_entry.id   AF-A0A2E0L2L4-F1
#
_cell.length_a   1.000
_cell.length_b   1.000
_cell.length_c   1.000
_cell.angle_alpha   90.00
_cell.angle_beta   90.00
_cell.angle_gamma   90.00
#
_symmetry.space_group_name_H-M   'P 1'
#
loop_
_entity.id
_entity.type
_entity.pdbx_description
1 polymer ?
#
loop_
_entity_poly.entity_id
_entity_poly.type
_entity_poly.pdbx_seq_one_letter_code
_entity_poly.pdbx_strand_id
1 'polypeptide(L)'
;MMALVIVGVLLAAFGVQQFVDASVQIEDNPAYQTQQRQETVTLESEAQAQGLMAAGVAYQRLLAQRNRALMIGGVGLAVGALGWLGYDLIRSRQRRQINTDTSY
;
A
#
# COMPACT_ATOMS: atom_id res chain seq x y z
N MET A 1 -6.31 11.36 19.53
CA MET A 1 -5.05 10.60 19.51
C MET A 1 -5.27 9.11 19.21
N MET A 2 -6.03 8.35 20.03
CA MET A 2 -6.36 6.94 19.71
C MET A 2 -7.03 6.78 18.32
N ALA A 3 -7.92 7.70 17.94
CA ALA A 3 -8.54 7.68 16.62
C ALA A 3 -7.53 7.77 15.45
N LEU A 4 -6.41 8.51 15.59
CA LEU A 4 -5.38 8.61 14.55
C LEU A 4 -4.58 7.32 14.40
N VAL A 5 -4.31 6.64 15.52
CA VAL A 5 -3.65 5.32 15.51
C VAL A 5 -4.56 4.29 14.84
N ILE A 6 -5.85 4.27 15.18
CA ILE A 6 -6.83 3.37 14.58
C ILE A 6 -6.96 3.63 13.07
N VAL A 7 -7.09 4.90 12.66
CA VAL A 7 -7.14 5.27 11.23
C VAL A 7 -5.86 4.87 10.51
N GLY A 8 -4.68 5.07 11.12
CA GLY A 8 -3.40 4.65 10.56
C GLY A 8 -3.32 3.13 10.34
N VAL A 9 -3.76 2.33 11.33
CA VAL A 9 -3.81 0.86 11.24
C VAL A 9 -4.79 0.40 10.15
N LEU A 10 -5.98 1.01 10.07
CA LEU A 10 -6.96 0.68 9.04
C LEU A 10 -6.46 1.00 7.63
N LEU A 11 -5.80 2.15 7.45
CA LEU A 11 -5.19 2.52 6.16
C LEU A 11 -4.04 1.58 5.78
N ALA A 12 -3.22 1.17 6.75
CA ALA A 12 -2.15 0.20 6.53
C ALA A 12 -2.72 -1.17 6.11
N ALA A 13 -3.72 -1.68 6.83
CA ALA A 13 -4.38 -2.95 6.51
C ALA A 13 -5.05 -2.92 5.12
N PHE A 14 -5.78 -1.84 4.81
CA PHE A 14 -6.39 -1.65 3.49
C PHE A 14 -5.35 -1.59 2.37
N GLY A 15 -4.24 -0.86 2.58
CA GLY A 15 -3.15 -0.77 1.61
C GLY A 15 -2.48 -2.13 1.36
N VAL A 16 -2.27 -2.94 2.40
CA VAL A 16 -1.73 -4.29 2.27
C VAL A 16 -2.67 -5.19 1.49
N GLN A 17 -3.98 -5.18 1.78
CA GLN A 17 -4.94 -6.01 1.06
C GLN A 17 -5.01 -5.65 -0.43
N GLN A 18 -5.10 -4.36 -0.76
CA GLN A 18 -5.05 -3.88 -2.15
C GLN A 18 -3.74 -4.26 -2.86
N PHE A 19 -2.62 -4.23 -2.14
CA PHE A 19 -1.33 -4.64 -2.69
C PHE A 19 -1.30 -6.14 -3.04
N VAL A 20 -1.81 -6.99 -2.16
CA VAL A 20 -1.87 -8.44 -2.38
C VAL A 20 -2.79 -8.74 -3.56
N ASP A 21 -4.00 -8.18 -3.60
CA ASP A 21 -4.95 -8.41 -4.70
C ASP A 21 -4.38 -7.97 -6.05
N ALA A 22 -3.75 -6.78 -6.10
CA ALA A 22 -3.10 -6.29 -7.32
C ALA A 22 -1.91 -7.15 -7.73
N SER A 23 -1.17 -7.73 -6.77
CA SER A 23 -0.03 -8.61 -7.06
C SER A 23 -0.47 -9.94 -7.64
N VAL A 24 -1.52 -10.55 -7.10
CA VAL A 24 -2.11 -11.80 -7.64
C VAL A 24 -2.64 -11.56 -9.05
N GLN A 25 -3.36 -10.45 -9.28
CA GLN A 25 -3.87 -10.11 -10.62
C GLN A 25 -2.76 -9.79 -11.64
N ILE A 26 -1.59 -9.33 -11.19
CA ILE A 26 -0.41 -9.15 -12.05
C ILE A 26 0.15 -10.51 -12.47
N GLU A 27 0.22 -11.46 -11.54
CA GLU A 27 0.79 -12.79 -11.78
C GLU A 27 -0.06 -13.61 -12.78
N ASP A 28 -1.39 -13.47 -12.70
CA ASP A 28 -2.34 -14.06 -13.66
C ASP A 28 -2.43 -13.32 -15.00
N ASN A 29 -1.73 -12.20 -15.19
CA ASN A 29 -1.83 -11.43 -16.44
C ASN A 29 -0.99 -12.07 -17.57
N PRO A 30 -1.58 -12.40 -18.73
CA PRO A 30 -0.87 -13.03 -19.84
C PRO A 30 0.26 -12.16 -20.42
N ALA A 31 0.15 -10.83 -20.32
CA ALA A 31 1.22 -9.91 -20.72
C ALA A 31 2.45 -10.00 -19.79
N TYR A 32 2.23 -10.25 -18.49
CA TYR A 32 3.32 -10.43 -17.54
C TYR A 32 4.05 -11.76 -17.77
N GLN A 33 3.30 -12.83 -18.06
CA GLN A 33 3.85 -14.14 -18.36
C GLN A 33 4.69 -14.15 -19.65
N THR A 34 4.23 -13.46 -20.70
CA THR A 34 5.01 -13.30 -21.94
C THR A 34 6.27 -12.46 -21.74
N GLN A 35 6.23 -11.45 -20.87
CA GLN A 35 7.39 -10.62 -20.53
C GLN A 35 8.42 -11.36 -19.65
N GLN A 36 7.97 -12.18 -18.70
CA GLN A 36 8.86 -13.01 -17.87
C GLN A 36 9.53 -14.15 -18.66
N ARG A 37 8.81 -14.79 -19.58
CA ARG A 37 9.32 -15.95 -20.33
C ARG A 37 10.27 -15.60 -21.48
N GLN A 38 10.43 -14.31 -21.81
CA GLN A 38 11.18 -13.85 -22.99
C GLN A 38 10.79 -14.57 -24.29
N GLU A 39 9.57 -15.09 -24.37
CA GLU A 39 9.07 -15.72 -25.59
C GLU A 39 8.79 -14.61 -26.61
N THR A 40 9.47 -14.68 -27.76
CA THR A 40 9.12 -13.88 -28.92
C THR A 40 7.71 -14.28 -29.35
N VAL A 41 6.73 -13.47 -28.97
CA VAL A 41 5.33 -13.70 -29.31
C VAL A 41 5.16 -13.56 -30.82
N THR A 42 5.04 -14.69 -31.51
CA THR A 42 4.62 -14.73 -32.91
C THR A 42 3.12 -14.46 -32.95
N LEU A 43 2.76 -13.25 -33.37
CA LEU A 43 1.37 -12.84 -33.51
C LEU A 43 0.79 -13.51 -34.77
N GLU A 44 -0.01 -14.56 -34.59
CA GLU A 44 -0.60 -15.31 -35.71
C GLU A 44 -1.89 -14.65 -36.25
N SER A 45 -2.48 -13.70 -35.51
CA SER A 45 -3.66 -12.94 -35.94
C SER A 45 -3.74 -11.52 -35.35
N GLU A 46 -4.46 -10.62 -36.03
CA GLU A 46 -4.80 -9.29 -35.51
C GLU A 46 -5.57 -9.35 -34.18
N ALA A 47 -6.43 -10.37 -34.00
CA ALA A 47 -7.18 -10.57 -32.76
C ALA A 47 -6.25 -10.88 -31.57
N GLN A 48 -5.20 -11.67 -31.78
CA GLN A 48 -4.15 -11.90 -30.76
C GLN A 48 -3.36 -10.63 -30.45
N ALA A 49 -3.03 -9.84 -31.47
CA ALA A 49 -2.31 -8.57 -31.28
C ALA A 49 -3.13 -7.57 -30.45
N GLN A 50 -4.44 -7.46 -30.71
CA GLN A 50 -5.34 -6.62 -29.91
C GLN A 50 -5.50 -7.14 -28.48
N GLY A 51 -5.62 -8.46 -28.31
CA GLY A 51 -5.70 -9.09 -26.98
C GLY A 51 -4.45 -8.83 -26.12
N LEU A 52 -3.25 -8.93 -26.70
CA LEU A 52 -1.99 -8.65 -26.01
C LEU A 52 -1.82 -7.17 -25.68
N MET A 53 -2.22 -6.26 -26.58
CA MET A 53 -2.24 -4.83 -26.28
C MET A 53 -3.20 -4.50 -25.12
N ALA A 54 -4.41 -5.08 -25.12
CA ALA A 54 -5.37 -4.91 -24.03
C ALA A 54 -4.82 -5.44 -22.70
N ALA A 55 -4.17 -6.62 -22.70
CA ALA A 55 -3.52 -7.19 -21.53
C ALA A 55 -2.37 -6.33 -21.02
N GLY A 56 -1.58 -5.72 -21.91
CA GLY A 56 -0.52 -4.77 -21.56
C GLY A 56 -1.05 -3.49 -20.88
N VAL A 57 -2.16 -2.92 -21.39
CA VAL A 57 -2.81 -1.78 -20.74
C VAL A 57 -3.37 -2.16 -19.37
N ALA A 58 -3.97 -3.34 -19.24
CA ALA A 58 -4.45 -3.86 -17.96
C ALA A 58 -3.29 -4.04 -16.96
N TYR A 59 -2.16 -4.56 -17.42
CA TYR A 59 -0.95 -4.73 -16.61
C TYR A 59 -0.42 -3.39 -16.08
N GLN A 60 -0.36 -2.35 -16.92
CA GLN A 60 0.04 -1.01 -16.47
C GLN A 60 -0.91 -0.43 -15.42
N ARG A 61 -2.21 -0.65 -15.57
CA ARG A 61 -3.21 -0.21 -14.57
C ARG A 61 -3.03 -0.93 -13.23
N LEU A 62 -2.80 -2.24 -13.27
CA LEU A 62 -2.52 -3.06 -12.10
C LEU A 62 -1.23 -2.63 -11.39
N LEU A 63 -0.16 -2.31 -12.13
CA LEU A 63 1.06 -1.74 -11.58
C LEU A 63 0.82 -0.39 -10.89
N ALA A 64 0.04 0.49 -11.52
CA ALA A 64 -0.31 1.78 -10.94
C ALA A 64 -1.15 1.60 -9.65
N GLN A 65 -2.07 0.64 -9.64
CA GLN A 65 -2.88 0.30 -8.48
C GLN A 65 -2.02 -0.25 -7.33
N ARG A 66 -1.12 -1.19 -7.62
CA ARG A 66 -0.14 -1.73 -6.67
C ARG A 66 0.73 -0.61 -6.05
N ASN A 67 1.22 0.33 -6.86
CA ASN A 67 2.01 1.46 -6.35
C ASN A 67 1.20 2.39 -5.46
N ARG A 68 -0.06 2.68 -5.83
CA ARG A 68 -0.97 3.48 -4.99
C ARG A 68 -1.25 2.77 -3.67
N ALA A 69 -1.45 1.45 -3.68
CA ALA A 69 -1.65 0.65 -2.49
C ALA A 69 -0.46 0.71 -1.53
N LEU A 70 0.77 0.62 -2.06
CA LEU A 70 2.00 0.82 -1.27
C LEU A 70 2.07 2.23 -0.67
N MET A 71 1.75 3.27 -1.45
CA MET A 71 1.74 4.64 -0.93
C MET A 71 0.72 4.80 0.20
N ILE A 72 -0.51 4.32 0.01
CA ILE A 72 -1.58 4.42 1.00
C ILE A 72 -1.20 3.65 2.28
N GLY A 73 -0.70 2.42 2.12
CA GLY A 73 -0.23 1.61 3.25
C GLY A 73 0.92 2.27 4.01
N GLY A 74 1.92 2.79 3.29
CA GLY A 74 3.06 3.51 3.85
C GLY A 74 2.66 4.80 4.59
N VAL A 75 1.72 5.58 4.02
CA VAL A 75 1.16 6.77 4.68
C VAL A 75 0.39 6.37 5.95
N GLY A 76 -0.38 5.28 5.91
CA GLY A 76 -1.08 4.74 7.08
C GLY A 76 -0.13 4.43 8.24
N LEU A 77 1.00 3.76 7.94
CA LEU A 77 2.05 3.48 8.92
C LEU A 77 2.69 4.77 9.47
N ALA A 78 3.01 5.73 8.60
CA ALA A 78 3.61 7.00 9.02
C ALA A 78 2.69 7.81 9.94
N VAL A 79 1.40 7.91 9.60
CA VAL A 79 0.40 8.61 10.42
C VAL A 79 0.20 7.88 11.76
N GLY A 80 0.15 6.56 11.75
CA GLY A 80 0.05 5.75 12.98
C GLY A 80 1.25 5.97 13.91
N ALA A 81 2.47 5.95 13.38
CA ALA A 81 3.70 6.17 14.13
C ALA A 81 3.77 7.59 14.72
N LEU A 82 3.46 8.62 13.91
CA LEU A 82 3.42 10.01 14.37
C LEU A 82 2.34 10.24 15.43
N GLY A 83 1.16 9.63 15.27
CA GLY A 83 0.09 9.70 16.26
C GLY A 83 0.47 9.07 17.59
N TRP A 84 1.20 7.96 17.58
CA TRP A 84 1.71 7.29 18.78
C TRP A 84 2.81 8.12 19.46
N LEU A 85 3.81 8.60 18.70
CA LEU A 85 4.88 9.46 19.22
C LEU A 85 4.35 10.76 19.83
N GLY A 86 3.38 11.40 19.17
CA GLY A 86 2.72 12.60 19.70
C GLY A 86 1.97 12.33 21.02
N TYR A 87 1.31 11.18 21.13
CA TYR A 87 0.65 10.77 22.37
C TYR A 87 1.66 10.54 23.50
N ASP A 88 2.78 9.87 23.24
CA ASP A 88 3.81 9.60 24.25
C ASP A 88 4.49 10.89 24.75
N LEU A 89 4.76 11.84 23.85
CA LEU A 89 5.28 13.16 24.20
C LEU A 89 4.33 13.98 25.09
N ILE A 90 3.02 13.94 24.83
CA ILE A 90 2.03 14.65 25.66
C ILE A 90 1.90 13.97 27.03
N ARG A 91 1.83 12.63 27.05
CA ARG A 91 1.70 11.84 28.28
C ARG A 91 2.92 11.99 29.19
N SER A 92 4.12 12.01 28.62
CA SER A 92 5.37 12.20 29.39
C SER A 92 5.45 13.60 30.02
N ARG A 93 4.92 14.64 29.36
CA ARG A 93 4.82 16.00 29.93
C ARG A 93 3.84 16.08 31.09
N GLN A 94 2.66 15.46 30.98
CA GLN A 94 1.67 15.44 32.07
C GLN A 94 2.20 14.75 33.34
N ARG A 95 2.94 13.64 33.18
CA ARG A 95 3.54 12.94 34.33
C ARG A 95 4.57 13.79 35.09
N ARG A 96 5.29 14.68 34.40
CA ARG A 96 6.28 15.56 35.04
C ARG A 96 5.62 16.64 35.90
N GLN A 97 4.46 17.16 35.49
CA GLN A 97 3.74 18.19 36.25
C GLN A 97 3.11 17.65 37.54
N ILE A 98 2.54 16.45 37.50
CA ILE A 98 1.90 15.83 38.68
C ILE A 98 2.93 15.54 39.79
N ASN A 99 4.14 15.10 39.46
CA ASN A 99 5.18 14.81 40.45
C ASN A 99 5.71 16.06 41.18
N THR A 100 5.67 17.23 40.52
CA THR A 100 6.02 18.52 41.15
C THR A 100 4.98 19.01 42.14
N ASP A 101 3.70 18.70 41.93
CA ASP A 101 2.61 19.13 42.83
C ASP A 101 2.51 18.27 44.10
N THR A 102 2.91 17.00 44.05
CA THR A 102 2.95 16.09 45.21
C THR A 102 4.18 16.22 46.10
N SER A 103 5.11 17.14 45.78
CA SER A 103 6.36 17.33 46.53
C SER A 103 6.33 18.53 47.49
N TYR A 104 5.14 19.05 47.82
CA TYR A 104 4.92 20.12 48.79
C TYR A 104 4.08 19.65 49.99
#